data_AF-A0A7S1PKR7-F1
#
_entry.id   AF-A0A7S1PKR7-F1
#
_cell.length_a   1.000
_cell.length_b   1.000
_cell.length_c   1.000
_cell.angle_alpha   90.00
_cell.angle_beta   90.00
_cell.angle_gamma   90.00
#
_symmetry.space_group_name_H-M   'P 1'
#
loop_
_entity.id
_entity.type
_entity.pdbx_description
1 polymer ?
#
loop_
_entity_poly.entity_id
_entity_poly.type
_entity_poly.pdbx_seq_one_letter_code
_entity_poly.pdbx_strand_id
1 'polypeptide(L)'
;TVSVLYWSQRAMSTGEVYYADDGTMSMVLDAKVDPNYEPTQKELEEYAQWLGIDLEKEKELMFLAREGLKAPLPEEWKPCKTDTGDVYYFNFSTGESIWEHPLDDHFKQRLEEERGKLRA
;
A
#
# COMPACT_ATOMS: atom_id res chain seq x y z
N THR A 1 -15.50 7.31 -32.77
CA THR A 1 -14.03 7.24 -32.64
C THR A 1 -13.73 7.24 -31.17
N VAL A 2 -13.26 6.11 -30.65
CA VAL A 2 -12.94 5.94 -29.22
C VAL A 2 -11.68 6.74 -28.97
N SER A 3 -11.80 7.83 -28.22
CA SER A 3 -10.67 8.71 -27.89
C SER A 3 -9.85 8.07 -26.77
N VAL A 4 -9.06 7.08 -27.16
CA VAL A 4 -7.86 6.69 -26.42
C VAL A 4 -6.86 7.83 -26.54
N LEU A 5 -6.17 8.13 -25.43
CA LEU A 5 -4.99 9.01 -25.31
C LEU A 5 -5.29 10.50 -25.08
N TYR A 6 -5.36 10.90 -23.82
CA TYR A 6 -4.69 12.12 -23.34
C TYR A 6 -4.44 12.03 -21.81
N TRP A 7 -3.76 10.97 -21.37
CA TRP A 7 -3.05 10.98 -20.09
C TRP A 7 -1.78 11.84 -20.23
N SER A 8 -1.94 13.13 -20.57
CA SER A 8 -0.85 14.09 -20.57
C SER A 8 -0.53 14.44 -19.13
N GLN A 9 0.55 13.86 -18.59
CA GLN A 9 1.58 14.53 -17.80
C GLN A 9 1.12 15.66 -16.86
N ARG A 10 -0.04 15.53 -16.21
CA ARG A 10 -0.47 16.41 -15.13
C ARG A 10 -0.16 15.63 -13.87
N ALA A 11 0.75 16.14 -13.05
CA ALA A 11 1.03 15.57 -11.75
C ALA A 11 -0.30 15.46 -11.00
N MET A 12 -0.85 14.23 -10.94
CA MET A 12 -2.16 14.03 -10.35
C MET A 12 -2.08 14.46 -8.89
N SER A 13 -2.86 15.47 -8.56
CA SER A 13 -2.83 16.14 -7.28
C SER A 13 -3.73 15.38 -6.31
N THR A 14 -3.29 15.24 -5.07
CA THR A 14 -4.10 14.69 -3.97
C THR A 14 -5.51 15.31 -3.97
N GLY A 15 -6.54 14.47 -3.90
CA GLY A 15 -7.94 14.89 -3.89
C GLY A 15 -8.57 15.04 -5.29
N GLU A 16 -7.84 14.75 -6.37
CA GLU A 16 -8.45 14.65 -7.69
C GLU A 16 -9.33 13.39 -7.81
N VAL A 17 -10.49 13.57 -8.44
CA VAL A 17 -11.48 12.52 -8.68
C VAL A 17 -11.52 12.19 -10.17
N TYR A 18 -11.45 10.91 -10.47
CA TYR A 18 -11.45 10.34 -11.81
C TYR A 18 -12.67 9.45 -12.02
N TYR A 19 -13.15 9.39 -13.24
CA TYR A 19 -14.26 8.53 -13.64
C TYR A 19 -13.74 7.51 -14.65
N ALA A 20 -13.92 6.23 -14.34
CA ALA A 20 -13.67 5.14 -15.28
C ALA A 20 -14.72 5.15 -16.41
N ASP A 21 -14.44 4.43 -17.49
CA ASP A 21 -15.37 4.28 -18.64
C ASP A 21 -16.72 3.67 -18.23
N ASP A 22 -16.71 2.82 -17.19
CA ASP A 22 -17.90 2.21 -16.59
C ASP A 22 -18.68 3.17 -15.64
N GLY A 23 -18.18 4.39 -15.42
CA GLY A 23 -18.78 5.38 -14.53
C GLY A 23 -18.34 5.28 -13.06
N THR A 24 -17.50 4.31 -12.70
CA THR A 24 -16.88 4.18 -11.37
C THR A 24 -16.08 5.43 -11.03
N MET A 25 -16.32 6.00 -9.85
CA MET A 25 -15.58 7.16 -9.37
C MET A 25 -14.39 6.69 -8.52
N SER A 26 -13.20 7.21 -8.80
CA SER A 26 -11.98 6.95 -8.03
C SER A 26 -11.34 8.26 -7.58
N MET A 27 -11.14 8.43 -6.28
CA MET A 27 -10.47 9.60 -5.69
C MET A 27 -9.02 9.25 -5.35
N VAL A 28 -8.06 10.03 -5.85
CA VAL A 28 -6.64 9.87 -5.50
C VAL A 28 -6.40 10.45 -4.10
N LEU A 29 -5.95 9.60 -3.18
CA LEU A 29 -5.56 9.97 -1.83
C LEU A 29 -4.09 10.39 -1.79
N ASP A 30 -3.68 11.10 -0.73
CA ASP A 30 -2.29 11.51 -0.56
C ASP A 30 -1.44 10.27 -0.27
N ALA A 31 -0.36 10.08 -1.03
CA ALA A 31 0.58 9.00 -0.78
C ALA A 31 1.51 9.29 0.41
N LYS A 32 1.52 10.53 0.94
CA LYS A 32 2.30 10.89 2.12
C LYS A 32 1.59 10.32 3.35
N VAL A 33 2.09 9.18 3.80
CA VAL A 33 1.88 8.73 5.17
C VAL A 33 2.32 9.87 6.09
N ASP A 34 1.41 10.38 6.91
CA ASP A 34 1.72 11.44 7.87
C ASP A 34 2.97 11.04 8.66
N PRO A 35 4.00 11.90 8.76
CA PRO A 35 5.23 11.55 9.49
C PRO A 35 4.98 11.30 10.99
N ASN A 36 3.83 11.77 11.49
CA ASN A 36 3.34 11.53 12.84
C ASN A 36 2.36 10.34 12.94
N TYR A 37 2.14 9.61 11.85
CA TYR A 37 1.33 8.39 11.88
C TYR A 37 2.06 7.35 12.73
N GLU A 38 1.44 7.04 13.86
CA GLU A 38 1.82 5.93 14.72
C GLU A 38 0.76 4.84 14.56
N PRO A 39 1.07 3.73 13.84
CA PRO A 39 0.14 2.63 13.71
C PRO A 39 -0.19 2.10 15.09
N THR A 40 -1.49 1.92 15.35
CA THR A 40 -1.97 1.36 16.62
C THR A 40 -1.53 -0.09 16.76
N GLN A 41 -1.55 -0.58 18.01
CA GLN A 41 -1.21 -1.99 18.29
C GLN A 41 -2.05 -2.96 17.45
N LYS A 42 -3.33 -2.64 17.26
CA LYS A 42 -4.24 -3.46 16.46
C LYS A 42 -3.84 -3.51 14.99
N GLU A 43 -3.53 -2.36 14.39
CA GLU A 43 -3.07 -2.30 12.99
C GLU A 43 -1.77 -3.11 12.80
N LEU A 44 -0.85 -3.01 13.77
CA LEU A 44 0.37 -3.82 13.77
C LEU A 44 0.08 -5.31 13.84
N GLU A 45 -0.86 -5.73 14.70
CA GLU A 45 -1.25 -7.14 14.85
C GLU A 45 -1.94 -7.67 13.59
N GLU A 46 -2.86 -6.90 13.00
CA GLU A 46 -3.56 -7.26 11.77
C GLU A 46 -2.58 -7.39 10.60
N TYR A 47 -1.65 -6.43 10.46
CA TYR A 47 -0.65 -6.46 9.40
C TYR A 47 0.43 -7.54 9.64
N ALA A 48 0.83 -7.77 10.89
CA ALA A 48 1.72 -8.87 11.25
C ALA A 48 1.09 -10.23 10.93
N GLN A 49 -0.19 -10.42 11.27
CA GLN A 49 -0.93 -11.63 10.93
C GLN A 49 -1.05 -11.81 9.40
N TRP A 50 -1.25 -10.71 8.67
CA TRP A 50 -1.30 -10.71 7.22
C TRP A 50 0.04 -11.10 6.57
N LEU A 51 1.17 -10.62 7.11
CA LEU A 51 2.52 -11.06 6.73
C LEU A 51 2.80 -12.53 7.13
N GLY A 52 1.98 -13.09 8.02
CA GLY A 52 2.12 -14.45 8.54
C GLY A 52 3.02 -14.56 9.76
N ILE A 53 3.24 -13.48 10.51
CA ILE A 53 3.99 -13.44 11.78
C ILE A 53 3.12 -14.03 12.90
N ASP A 54 3.68 -14.96 13.67
CA ASP A 54 3.03 -15.48 14.87
C ASP A 54 3.19 -14.48 16.04
N LEU A 55 2.10 -13.80 16.43
CA LEU A 55 2.10 -12.77 17.49
C LEU A 55 2.57 -13.29 18.85
N GLU A 56 2.55 -14.60 19.08
CA GLU A 56 2.97 -15.19 20.35
C GLU A 56 4.42 -15.65 20.32
N LYS A 57 4.83 -16.31 19.22
CA LYS A 57 6.15 -16.92 19.06
C LYS A 57 7.18 -15.99 18.43
N GLU A 58 6.74 -15.02 17.66
CA GLU A 58 7.59 -14.18 16.80
C GLU A 58 7.38 -12.69 17.10
N LYS A 59 7.19 -12.37 18.39
CA LYS A 59 7.08 -10.99 18.88
C LYS A 59 8.26 -10.11 18.46
N GLU A 60 9.44 -10.69 18.35
CA GLU A 60 10.64 -10.02 17.89
C GLU A 60 10.58 -9.61 16.42
N LEU A 61 9.67 -10.18 15.61
CA LEU A 61 9.48 -9.84 14.20
C LEU A 61 8.38 -8.78 13.99
N MET A 62 7.65 -8.40 15.04
CA MET A 62 6.62 -7.35 15.00
C MET A 62 7.12 -6.00 14.49
N PHE A 63 8.44 -5.73 14.61
CA PHE A 63 9.02 -4.52 14.03
C PHE A 63 8.87 -4.47 12.51
N LEU A 64 8.84 -5.62 11.81
CA LEU A 64 8.63 -5.67 10.36
C LEU A 64 7.25 -5.16 9.98
N ALA A 65 6.22 -5.51 10.77
CA ALA A 65 4.89 -4.98 10.57
C ALA A 65 4.84 -3.46 10.78
N ARG A 66 5.55 -2.96 11.81
CA ARG A 66 5.69 -1.52 12.05
C ARG A 66 6.42 -0.81 10.91
N GLU A 67 7.50 -1.40 10.42
CA GLU A 67 8.26 -0.84 9.30
C GLU A 67 7.42 -0.83 8.03
N GLY A 68 6.61 -1.86 7.76
CA GLY A 68 5.75 -1.91 6.58
C GLY A 68 4.60 -0.92 6.60
N LEU A 69 3.92 -0.77 7.74
CA LEU A 69 2.87 0.25 7.88
C LEU A 69 3.41 1.68 7.84
N LYS A 70 4.68 1.88 8.23
CA LYS A 70 5.35 3.19 8.17
C LYS A 70 6.17 3.38 6.90
N ALA A 71 6.24 2.36 6.04
CA ALA A 71 7.06 2.43 4.85
C ALA A 71 6.45 3.47 3.92
N PRO A 72 7.23 4.44 3.44
CA PRO A 72 6.73 5.34 2.42
C PRO A 72 6.42 4.51 1.16
N LEU A 73 5.23 4.72 0.61
CA LEU A 73 4.91 4.22 -0.72
C LEU A 73 5.93 4.77 -1.71
N PRO A 74 6.37 3.97 -2.70
CA PRO A 74 7.23 4.50 -3.75
C PRO A 74 6.52 5.65 -4.47
N GLU A 75 7.27 6.63 -4.98
CA GLU A 75 6.72 7.87 -5.58
C GLU A 75 5.70 7.59 -6.70
N GLU A 76 5.85 6.45 -7.35
CA GLU A 76 5.05 5.98 -8.48
C GLU A 76 3.70 5.41 -8.05
N TRP A 77 3.54 4.99 -6.79
CA TRP A 77 2.30 4.42 -6.25
C TRP A 77 1.52 5.46 -5.46
N LYS A 78 0.21 5.57 -5.73
CA LYS A 78 -0.70 6.35 -4.87
C LYS A 78 -1.93 5.54 -4.49
N PRO A 79 -2.40 5.70 -3.24
CA PRO A 79 -3.67 5.13 -2.82
C PRO A 79 -4.82 5.87 -3.53
N CYS A 80 -5.79 5.11 -4.01
CA CYS A 80 -6.99 5.56 -4.67
C CYS A 80 -8.19 4.92 -3.98
N LYS A 81 -9.26 5.69 -3.77
CA LYS A 81 -10.50 5.22 -3.14
C LYS A 81 -11.61 5.16 -4.16
N THR A 82 -12.28 4.01 -4.29
CA THR A 82 -13.45 3.84 -5.16
C THR A 82 -14.71 4.45 -4.53
N ASP A 83 -15.79 4.57 -5.32
CA ASP A 83 -17.10 5.03 -4.83
C ASP A 83 -17.71 4.10 -3.77
N THR A 84 -17.41 2.80 -3.85
CA THR A 84 -17.79 1.79 -2.84
C THR A 84 -17.08 2.00 -1.51
N GLY A 85 -16.00 2.77 -1.51
CA GLY A 85 -15.19 3.09 -0.34
C GLY A 85 -13.96 2.21 -0.17
N ASP A 86 -13.70 1.30 -1.12
CA ASP A 86 -12.53 0.44 -1.13
C ASP A 86 -11.29 1.24 -1.55
N VAL A 87 -10.16 0.96 -0.91
CA VAL A 87 -8.88 1.59 -1.23
C VAL A 87 -8.03 0.61 -2.01
N TYR A 88 -7.50 1.05 -3.13
CA TYR A 88 -6.55 0.32 -3.96
C TYR A 88 -5.32 1.20 -4.24
N TYR A 89 -4.20 0.59 -4.58
CA TYR A 89 -2.98 1.30 -4.93
C TYR A 89 -2.79 1.29 -6.44
N PHE A 90 -2.59 2.46 -7.03
CA PHE A 90 -2.36 2.60 -8.46
C PHE A 90 -0.94 3.07 -8.72
N ASN A 91 -0.24 2.38 -9.61
CA ASN A 91 1.07 2.75 -10.11
C ASN A 91 0.92 3.66 -11.33
N PHE A 92 1.29 4.92 -11.20
CA PHE A 92 1.20 5.91 -12.27
C PHE A 92 2.32 5.80 -13.30
N SER A 93 3.39 5.07 -12.98
CA SER A 93 4.53 4.82 -13.86
C SER A 93 4.24 3.66 -14.81
N THR A 94 3.72 2.54 -14.29
CA THR A 94 3.40 1.34 -15.07
C THR A 94 1.94 1.27 -15.53
N GLY A 95 1.03 1.98 -14.86
CA GLY A 95 -0.42 1.90 -15.08
C GLY A 95 -1.09 0.70 -14.40
N GLU A 96 -0.39 0.03 -13.47
CA GLU A 96 -0.90 -1.15 -12.75
C GLU A 96 -1.72 -0.75 -11.52
N SER A 97 -2.77 -1.53 -11.22
CA SER A 97 -3.58 -1.37 -10.00
C SER A 97 -3.49 -2.63 -9.16
N ILE A 98 -3.20 -2.47 -7.88
CA ILE A 98 -3.17 -3.57 -6.91
C ILE A 98 -4.05 -3.23 -5.71
N TRP A 99 -4.59 -4.27 -5.08
CA TRP A 99 -5.39 -4.15 -3.87
C TRP A 99 -4.53 -4.25 -2.60
N GLU A 100 -3.39 -4.92 -2.72
CA GLU A 100 -2.40 -5.12 -1.66
C GLU A 100 -1.37 -3.99 -1.68
N HIS A 101 -0.61 -3.81 -0.61
CA HIS A 101 0.40 -2.75 -0.56
C HIS A 101 1.63 -3.20 -1.38
N PRO A 102 2.21 -2.35 -2.25
CA PRO A 102 3.26 -2.77 -3.20
C PRO A 102 4.55 -3.26 -2.54
N LEU A 103 4.76 -2.92 -1.27
CA LEU A 103 5.91 -3.38 -0.48
C LEU A 103 5.64 -4.65 0.32
N ASP A 104 4.43 -5.20 0.25
CA ASP A 104 4.04 -6.35 1.05
C ASP A 104 4.88 -7.59 0.76
N ASP A 105 5.12 -7.93 -0.50
CA ASP A 105 5.98 -9.05 -0.88
C ASP A 105 7.41 -8.85 -0.37
N HIS A 106 7.90 -7.61 -0.39
CA HIS A 106 9.21 -7.27 0.16
C HIS A 106 9.26 -7.51 1.68
N PHE A 107 8.21 -7.16 2.44
CA PHE A 107 8.15 -7.45 3.87
C PHE A 107 8.00 -8.94 4.17
N LYS A 108 7.24 -9.69 3.36
CA LYS A 108 7.16 -11.17 3.47
C LYS A 108 8.53 -11.83 3.25
N GLN A 109 9.27 -11.40 2.24
CA GLN A 109 10.62 -11.91 1.99
C GLN A 109 11.56 -11.60 3.17
N ARG A 110 11.55 -10.35 3.63
CA ARG A 110 12.38 -9.93 4.78
C ARG A 110 12.02 -10.70 6.06
N LEU A 111 10.76 -11.04 6.25
CA LEU A 111 10.31 -11.88 7.35
C LEU A 111 10.94 -13.27 7.31
N GLU A 112 10.96 -13.92 6.15
CA GLU A 112 11.61 -15.24 5.99
C GLU A 112 13.12 -15.18 6.27
N GLU A 113 13.79 -14.11 5.83
CA GLU A 113 15.21 -13.90 6.12
C GLU A 113 15.48 -13.74 7.62
N GLU A 114 14.71 -12.90 8.32
CA GLU A 114 14.86 -12.71 9.77
C GLU A 114 14.55 -14.00 10.55
N ARG A 115 13.54 -14.77 10.12
CA ARG A 115 13.27 -16.13 10.65
C ARG A 115 14.47 -17.05 10.48
N GLY A 116 15.13 -17.00 9.32
CA GLY A 116 16.33 -17.76 9.03
C GLY A 116 17.48 -17.40 9.98
N LYS A 117 17.68 -16.10 10.23
CA LYS A 117 18.71 -15.60 11.16
C LYS A 117 18.45 -16.00 12.61
N LEU A 118 17.21 -15.98 13.06
CA LEU A 118 16.83 -16.38 14.42
C LEU A 118 16.96 -17.89 14.66
N ARG A 119 16.87 -18.69 13.59
CA ARG A 119 17.02 -20.15 13.65
C ARG A 119 18.47 -20.64 13.49
N ALA A 120 19.39 -19.74 13.11
CA ALA A 120 20.81 -20.03 12.91
C ALA A 120 21.62 -19.85 14.20
#